data_AF-A0A3A8PIL1-F1
#
_entry.id   AF-A0A3A8PIL1-F1
#
_cell.length_a   1.000
_cell.length_b   1.000
_cell.length_c   1.000
_cell.angle_alpha   90.00
_cell.angle_beta   90.00
_cell.angle_gamma   90.00
#
_symmetry.space_group_name_H-M   'P 1'
#
loop_
_entity.id
_entity.type
_entity.pdbx_description
1 polymer ?
#
loop_
_entity_poly.entity_id
_entity_poly.type
_entity_poly.pdbx_seq_one_letter_code
_entity_poly.pdbx_strand_id
1 'polypeptide(L)'
;MQHMLKSIRRPALLLSALALALQACGEGLPPSEETAAATDAPARAQSLALEAEAPDTVVAALQAIPGLTVVSEVPVPVAGVRFFFLTYEQPVDHLKPQGRKFQQRLSLLHRSAQAPFVLATTGYNLLEFPFQDEVTAVVQGNQLLVEQRFFGPSTPQPATWQHLTLEQAAADHHRLVKALKPLYTGKWISTGGSKGGMASVYHRVLYPNDVNGTVAYVAPNSHGPQDPRYIEFLSKVGDADCRARIKAFQREVLTRREELLPLVAEGAWARGLTFDFLGVDKALEFATLEFPFAFWQYGNASYCPLVPLPGAPAEALVEVLDGAAGLYALTDSDIDFFAPYYFQAGTQLGSYASDERHLQGLVHYPRQYAPASLVPFSIKPYPFNPFAIPLIETWVKAFGQRMLFIYGENDPWSTNAFEVSRRNDSYRFFAPNGNHGSSIFDLPEAEQTLALERLSTWAGVPVNAIAPKASARTAGELPVLTLARERPGQGPRN
;
A
#
# COMPACT_ATOMS: atom_id res chain seq x y z
N MET A 1 -17.01 38.79 -3.50
CA MET A 1 -17.66 39.59 -2.44
C MET A 1 -16.82 39.48 -1.18
N GLN A 2 -16.20 40.58 -0.74
CA GLN A 2 -15.23 40.62 0.37
C GLN A 2 -15.91 40.66 1.75
N HIS A 3 -15.15 40.18 2.74
CA HIS A 3 -15.27 40.35 4.20
C HIS A 3 -16.21 39.44 4.99
N MET A 4 -15.64 38.60 5.86
CA MET A 4 -15.66 38.83 7.32
C MET A 4 -14.66 37.90 8.10
N LEU A 5 -13.80 38.57 8.88
CA LEU A 5 -13.16 38.29 10.19
C LEU A 5 -12.49 36.92 10.51
N LYS A 6 -11.16 36.84 10.74
CA LYS A 6 -10.33 37.24 11.93
C LYS A 6 -10.52 36.33 13.17
N SER A 7 -9.57 35.42 13.46
CA SER A 7 -8.36 35.59 14.31
C SER A 7 -8.60 35.37 15.81
N ILE A 8 -8.08 34.27 16.36
CA ILE A 8 -7.79 34.11 17.80
C ILE A 8 -6.32 33.72 17.98
N ARG A 9 -5.63 34.51 18.81
CA ARG A 9 -4.20 34.44 19.14
C ARG A 9 -3.93 33.46 20.29
N ARG A 10 -2.74 32.83 20.24
CA ARG A 10 -2.05 32.15 21.34
C ARG A 10 -1.67 33.12 22.47
N PRO A 11 -1.49 32.64 23.72
CA PRO A 11 -0.55 33.25 24.66
C PRO A 11 0.65 32.32 24.89
N ALA A 12 1.83 32.92 24.90
CA ALA A 12 3.05 32.40 25.51
C ALA A 12 3.37 33.32 26.71
N LEU A 13 3.73 32.74 27.84
CA LEU A 13 4.36 33.46 28.95
C LEU A 13 5.35 32.53 29.67
N LEU A 14 6.58 33.02 29.76
CA LEU A 14 7.74 32.50 30.47
C LEU A 14 7.77 33.05 31.91
N LEU A 15 8.40 32.29 32.83
CA LEU A 15 9.54 32.67 33.71
C LEU A 15 9.48 32.23 35.20
N SER A 16 10.62 31.64 35.61
CA SER A 16 11.29 31.59 36.95
C SER A 16 10.64 30.81 38.11
N ALA A 17 11.22 29.74 38.66
CA ALA A 17 12.49 29.54 39.41
C ALA A 17 12.45 29.98 40.89
N LEU A 18 12.52 29.04 41.84
CA LEU A 18 13.46 29.02 42.97
C LEU A 18 13.38 27.71 43.79
N ALA A 19 14.48 27.41 44.49
CA ALA A 19 14.84 26.15 45.12
C ALA A 19 14.78 26.17 46.67
N LEU A 20 15.26 25.05 47.26
CA LEU A 20 15.61 24.72 48.67
C LEU A 20 14.49 24.13 49.55
N ALA A 21 14.71 23.22 50.50
CA ALA A 21 15.73 22.20 50.83
C ALA A 21 15.33 21.57 52.20
N LEU A 22 15.99 20.45 52.56
CA LEU A 22 16.18 19.83 53.90
C LEU A 22 15.11 18.83 54.40
N GLN A 23 15.45 17.52 54.45
CA GLN A 23 16.04 16.72 55.58
C GLN A 23 14.96 16.28 56.60
N ALA A 24 14.91 15.05 57.14
CA ALA A 24 15.98 14.26 57.76
C ALA A 24 15.59 12.78 58.07
N CYS A 25 16.63 11.93 58.16
CA CYS A 25 16.93 10.78 59.07
C CYS A 25 15.90 9.64 59.32
N GLY A 26 16.29 8.36 59.51
CA GLY A 26 17.61 7.73 59.64
C GLY A 26 17.54 6.28 60.16
N GLU A 27 18.66 5.55 59.96
CA GLU A 27 19.30 4.45 60.76
C GLU A 27 18.53 3.13 61.07
N GLY A 28 19.14 1.93 61.08
CA GLY A 28 20.55 1.54 61.12
C GLY A 28 20.80 0.01 60.98
N LEU A 29 22.09 -0.34 60.91
CA LEU A 29 22.74 -1.67 61.00
C LEU A 29 23.18 -1.93 62.48
N PRO A 30 23.92 -3.00 62.93
CA PRO A 30 24.72 -4.06 62.25
C PRO A 30 24.67 -5.47 62.97
N PRO A 31 25.78 -6.24 63.14
CA PRO A 31 26.47 -7.25 62.28
C PRO A 31 26.36 -8.71 62.86
N SER A 32 26.93 -9.83 62.36
CA SER A 32 28.36 -10.23 62.16
C SER A 32 28.51 -11.72 61.72
N GLU A 33 29.64 -12.07 61.05
CA GLU A 33 30.42 -13.36 61.03
C GLU A 33 29.72 -14.69 60.57
N GLU A 34 30.29 -15.77 60.01
CA GLU A 34 31.62 -16.27 59.60
C GLU A 34 31.41 -17.53 58.69
N THR A 35 32.46 -17.97 57.96
CA THR A 35 32.82 -19.34 57.49
C THR A 35 31.95 -20.25 56.56
N ALA A 36 32.59 -20.58 55.41
CA ALA A 36 32.83 -21.90 54.79
C ALA A 36 31.70 -22.85 54.27
N ALA A 37 31.87 -23.19 52.98
CA ALA A 37 31.65 -24.47 52.29
C ALA A 37 30.24 -25.12 52.24
N ALA A 38 29.68 -25.22 51.03
CA ALA A 38 29.23 -26.49 50.45
C ALA A 38 28.73 -26.28 49.01
N THR A 39 29.14 -27.19 48.15
CA THR A 39 28.66 -27.43 46.79
C THR A 39 27.16 -27.73 46.79
N ASP A 40 26.39 -27.02 45.98
CA ASP A 40 25.18 -27.58 45.35
C ASP A 40 24.86 -26.80 44.08
N ALA A 41 24.87 -27.50 42.95
CA ALA A 41 24.12 -27.08 41.77
C ALA A 41 22.66 -27.49 41.99
N PRO A 42 21.67 -26.71 41.53
CA PRO A 42 21.28 -26.95 40.15
C PRO A 42 20.87 -25.70 39.37
N ALA A 43 20.99 -25.83 38.04
CA ALA A 43 20.13 -25.21 37.03
C ALA A 43 19.75 -23.73 37.24
N ARG A 44 20.53 -22.84 36.62
CA ARG A 44 20.00 -21.55 36.16
C ARG A 44 20.14 -21.48 34.66
N ALA A 45 18.99 -21.63 34.00
CA ALA A 45 18.77 -21.19 32.64
C ALA A 45 19.44 -19.82 32.45
N GLN A 46 20.48 -19.80 31.61
CA GLN A 46 21.09 -18.55 31.21
C GLN A 46 20.07 -17.81 30.37
N SER A 47 19.67 -16.67 30.93
CA SER A 47 18.96 -15.58 30.30
C SER A 47 19.41 -15.40 28.86
N LEU A 48 18.46 -15.50 27.93
CA LEU A 48 18.53 -14.87 26.63
C LEU A 48 18.59 -13.36 26.86
N ALA A 49 19.80 -12.85 27.09
CA ALA A 49 20.08 -11.45 26.95
C ALA A 49 19.91 -11.11 25.47
N LEU A 50 19.00 -10.17 25.19
CA LEU A 50 19.03 -9.38 23.98
C LEU A 50 20.40 -8.70 23.92
N GLU A 51 21.37 -9.33 23.26
CA GLU A 51 22.56 -8.62 22.79
C GLU A 51 22.07 -7.67 21.70
N ALA A 52 21.94 -6.40 22.08
CA ALA A 52 21.85 -5.32 21.12
C ALA A 52 23.12 -5.39 20.25
N GLU A 53 22.97 -5.73 18.98
CA GLU A 53 24.03 -5.57 17.99
C GLU A 53 24.59 -4.14 18.10
N ALA A 54 25.90 -4.01 18.26
CA ALA A 54 26.53 -2.71 18.34
C ALA A 54 26.18 -1.90 17.07
N PRO A 55 25.94 -0.57 17.15
CA PRO A 55 25.50 0.25 16.02
C PRO A 55 26.34 0.11 14.75
N ASP A 56 27.63 -0.23 14.87
CA ASP A 56 28.53 -0.39 13.74
C ASP A 56 28.38 -1.75 13.01
N THR A 57 27.77 -2.78 13.62
CA THR A 57 27.72 -4.12 13.02
C THR A 57 26.68 -4.26 11.92
N VAL A 58 25.45 -3.76 12.10
CA VAL A 58 24.41 -3.90 11.07
C VAL A 58 24.70 -3.08 9.82
N VAL A 59 25.29 -1.88 9.95
CA VAL A 59 25.70 -1.08 8.78
C VAL A 59 26.80 -1.81 8.01
N ALA A 60 27.82 -2.31 8.70
CA ALA A 60 28.88 -3.09 8.08
C ALA A 60 28.34 -4.38 7.43
N ALA A 61 27.40 -5.06 8.08
CA ALA A 61 26.76 -6.27 7.55
C ALA A 61 25.93 -5.98 6.30
N LEU A 62 25.16 -4.89 6.27
CA LEU A 62 24.43 -4.44 5.07
C LEU A 62 25.39 -4.08 3.94
N GLN A 63 26.47 -3.35 4.23
CA GLN A 63 27.49 -2.99 3.24
C GLN A 63 28.27 -4.20 2.70
N ALA A 64 28.33 -5.30 3.46
CA ALA A 64 28.95 -6.54 3.00
C ALA A 64 28.08 -7.33 2.00
N ILE A 65 26.79 -7.00 1.84
CA ILE A 65 25.90 -7.66 0.88
C ILE A 65 26.23 -7.18 -0.54
N PRO A 66 26.66 -8.06 -1.46
CA PRO A 66 27.03 -7.64 -2.81
C PRO A 66 25.87 -6.97 -3.56
N GLY A 67 26.12 -5.77 -4.09
CA GLY A 67 25.14 -4.98 -4.82
C GLY A 67 24.18 -4.17 -3.95
N LEU A 68 24.22 -4.31 -2.62
CA LEU A 68 23.47 -3.46 -1.70
C LEU A 68 24.27 -2.20 -1.37
N THR A 69 23.59 -1.07 -1.26
CA THR A 69 24.18 0.20 -0.85
C THR A 69 23.29 0.85 0.20
N VAL A 70 23.88 1.23 1.33
CA VAL A 70 23.23 2.07 2.33
C VAL A 70 23.31 3.51 1.86
N VAL A 71 22.16 4.09 1.49
CA VAL A 71 22.08 5.49 1.01
C VAL A 71 22.10 6.45 2.18
N SER A 72 21.27 6.19 3.19
CA SER A 72 21.19 6.99 4.39
C SER A 72 20.51 6.22 5.52
N GLU A 73 20.84 6.59 6.74
CA GLU A 73 20.08 6.22 7.94
C GLU A 73 19.32 7.44 8.45
N VAL A 74 18.07 7.25 8.83
CA VAL A 74 17.23 8.30 9.41
C VAL A 74 16.78 7.92 10.82
N PRO A 75 16.77 8.87 11.77
CA PRO A 75 16.36 8.58 13.13
C PRO A 75 14.85 8.29 13.20
N VAL A 76 14.46 7.36 14.07
CA VAL A 76 13.06 7.05 14.37
C VAL A 76 12.81 7.15 15.89
N PRO A 77 11.63 7.60 16.33
CA PRO A 77 11.32 7.79 17.76
C PRO A 77 10.98 6.47 18.48
N VAL A 78 11.62 5.36 18.10
CA VAL A 78 11.40 4.03 18.69
C VAL A 78 12.75 3.46 19.08
N ALA A 79 12.95 3.26 20.38
CA ALA A 79 14.21 2.75 20.92
C ALA A 79 14.54 1.36 20.32
N GLY A 80 15.81 1.17 19.93
CA GLY A 80 16.28 -0.09 19.34
C GLY A 80 15.82 -0.34 17.90
N VAL A 81 15.13 0.62 17.26
CA VAL A 81 14.76 0.53 15.85
C VAL A 81 15.63 1.48 15.02
N ARG A 82 16.09 0.99 13.87
CA ARG A 82 16.87 1.78 12.91
C ARG A 82 16.16 1.78 11.57
N PHE A 83 16.25 2.88 10.83
CA PHE A 83 15.61 3.01 9.53
C PHE A 83 16.61 3.44 8.47
N PHE A 84 16.71 2.67 7.40
CA PHE A 84 17.66 2.90 6.31
C PHE A 84 16.92 3.08 4.99
N PHE A 85 17.40 4.01 4.17
CA PHE A 85 17.16 3.99 2.74
C PHE A 85 18.32 3.27 2.06
N LEU A 86 17.98 2.34 1.18
CA LEU A 86 18.94 1.47 0.51
C LEU A 86 18.70 1.49 -1.00
N THR A 87 19.73 1.13 -1.76
CA THR A 87 19.55 0.66 -3.14
C THR A 87 20.16 -0.72 -3.31
N TYR A 88 19.57 -1.53 -4.19
CA TYR A 88 20.10 -2.85 -4.54
C TYR A 88 20.21 -3.00 -6.06
N GLU A 89 21.35 -3.51 -6.50
CA GLU A 89 21.63 -3.77 -7.92
C GLU A 89 20.82 -4.99 -8.43
N GLN A 90 19.87 -4.72 -9.30
CA GLN A 90 19.01 -5.72 -9.94
C GLN A 90 19.39 -5.91 -11.41
N PRO A 91 19.29 -7.13 -11.97
CA PRO A 91 19.35 -7.30 -13.41
C PRO A 91 18.09 -6.73 -14.05
N VAL A 92 18.25 -6.11 -15.22
CA VAL A 92 17.11 -5.65 -16.03
C VAL A 92 16.25 -6.84 -16.47
N ASP A 93 16.91 -7.95 -16.82
CA ASP A 93 16.31 -9.22 -17.22
C ASP A 93 16.83 -10.36 -16.34
N HIS A 94 15.97 -10.93 -15.51
CA HIS A 94 16.32 -12.07 -14.65
C HIS A 94 16.61 -13.36 -15.43
N LEU A 95 16.25 -13.47 -16.71
CA LEU A 95 16.69 -14.56 -17.59
C LEU A 95 18.13 -14.37 -18.07
N LYS A 96 18.70 -13.16 -17.92
CA LYS A 96 20.08 -12.80 -18.27
C LYS A 96 20.71 -12.02 -17.11
N PRO A 97 20.95 -12.66 -15.95
CA PRO A 97 21.33 -11.97 -14.71
C PRO A 97 22.72 -11.29 -14.76
N GLN A 98 23.58 -11.69 -15.71
CA GLN A 98 24.89 -11.05 -15.96
C GLN A 98 24.81 -9.91 -16.98
N GLY A 99 23.62 -9.60 -17.48
CA GLY A 99 23.40 -8.53 -18.44
C GLY A 99 23.35 -7.15 -17.78
N ARG A 100 22.58 -6.25 -18.40
CA ARG A 100 22.39 -4.90 -17.89
C ARG A 100 21.71 -4.92 -16.54
N LYS A 101 22.02 -3.90 -15.73
CA LYS A 101 21.52 -3.77 -14.36
C LYS A 101 20.94 -2.38 -14.12
N PHE A 102 20.18 -2.24 -13.05
CA PHE A 102 19.64 -0.98 -12.55
C PHE A 102 19.63 -0.98 -11.02
N GLN A 103 19.57 0.21 -10.42
CA GLN A 103 19.45 0.36 -8.97
C GLN A 103 17.97 0.36 -8.59
N GLN A 104 17.55 -0.59 -7.77
CA GLN A 104 16.22 -0.62 -7.17
C GLN A 104 16.28 0.00 -5.77
N ARG A 105 15.35 0.90 -5.45
CA ARG A 105 15.24 1.52 -4.12
C ARG A 105 14.47 0.65 -3.15
N LEU A 106 14.90 0.72 -1.89
CA LEU A 106 14.32 0.00 -0.77
C LEU A 106 14.36 0.88 0.48
N SER A 107 13.51 0.60 1.45
CA SER A 107 13.73 1.03 2.82
C SER A 107 13.71 -0.16 3.77
N LEU A 108 14.51 -0.08 4.84
CA LEU A 108 14.66 -1.12 5.84
C LEU A 108 14.39 -0.54 7.22
N LEU A 109 13.33 -1.02 7.86
CA LEU A 109 13.13 -0.90 9.31
C LEU A 109 13.79 -2.11 9.96
N HIS A 110 14.87 -1.88 10.71
CA HIS A 110 15.62 -2.91 11.39
C HIS A 110 15.35 -2.87 12.90
N ARG A 111 15.07 -4.05 13.48
CA ARG A 111 14.96 -4.27 14.93
C ARG A 111 16.07 -5.18 15.46
N SER A 112 16.28 -6.30 14.79
CA SER A 112 17.26 -7.33 15.18
C SER A 112 17.36 -8.38 14.07
N ALA A 113 18.54 -8.98 13.88
CA ALA A 113 18.75 -10.09 12.95
C ALA A 113 17.87 -11.34 13.23
N GLN A 114 17.41 -11.54 14.47
CA GLN A 114 16.64 -12.70 14.90
C GLN A 114 15.13 -12.47 14.91
N ALA A 115 14.67 -11.22 14.81
CA ALA A 115 13.26 -10.90 14.73
C ALA A 115 12.64 -11.41 13.41
N PRO A 116 11.32 -11.64 13.34
CA PRO A 116 10.64 -11.90 12.07
C PRO A 116 10.95 -10.81 11.04
N PHE A 117 10.86 -11.15 9.77
CA PHE A 117 11.19 -10.24 8.68
C PHE A 117 10.01 -10.08 7.72
N VAL A 118 9.55 -8.85 7.54
CA VAL A 118 8.42 -8.55 6.66
C VAL A 118 8.93 -7.99 5.34
N LEU A 119 8.66 -8.71 4.25
CA LEU A 119 8.86 -8.22 2.88
C LEU A 119 7.59 -7.49 2.45
N ALA A 120 7.60 -6.16 2.53
CA ALA A 120 6.52 -5.30 2.09
C ALA A 120 6.79 -4.75 0.68
N THR A 121 5.74 -4.54 -0.10
CA THR A 121 5.83 -3.85 -1.39
C THR A 121 4.66 -2.90 -1.54
N THR A 122 4.94 -1.69 -2.03
CA THR A 122 3.89 -0.72 -2.38
C THR A 122 3.21 -1.08 -3.69
N GLY A 123 3.89 -1.84 -4.56
CA GLY A 123 3.53 -2.03 -5.96
C GLY A 123 3.81 -0.80 -6.84
N TYR A 124 4.29 0.32 -6.28
CA TYR A 124 4.52 1.60 -6.95
C TYR A 124 5.87 2.19 -6.48
N ASN A 125 5.93 3.51 -6.26
CA ASN A 125 7.08 4.21 -5.68
C ASN A 125 7.35 3.77 -4.23
N LEU A 126 8.59 4.01 -3.79
CA LEU A 126 8.95 3.90 -2.38
C LEU A 126 8.39 5.08 -1.59
N LEU A 127 7.98 4.81 -0.35
CA LEU A 127 7.72 5.87 0.63
C LEU A 127 9.04 6.50 1.09
N GLU A 128 9.16 7.82 0.96
CA GLU A 128 10.39 8.56 1.31
C GLU A 128 10.46 9.00 2.79
N PHE A 129 9.76 8.29 3.67
CA PHE A 129 9.74 8.53 5.11
C PHE A 129 9.71 7.21 5.89
N PRO A 130 10.08 7.21 7.19
CA PRO A 130 9.96 6.04 8.04
C PRO A 130 8.52 5.52 8.11
N PHE A 131 8.31 4.30 7.63
CA PHE A 131 7.00 3.66 7.57
C PHE A 131 7.05 2.25 8.15
N GLN A 132 5.99 1.86 8.86
CA GLN A 132 5.81 0.52 9.41
C GLN A 132 4.43 -0.02 9.01
N ASP A 133 4.43 -1.16 8.33
CA ASP A 133 3.24 -1.89 7.90
C ASP A 133 2.52 -2.56 9.08
N GLU A 134 1.21 -2.81 8.93
CA GLU A 134 0.40 -3.52 9.94
C GLU A 134 1.03 -4.85 10.33
N VAL A 135 1.47 -5.65 9.35
CA VAL A 135 2.05 -6.98 9.60
C VAL A 135 3.33 -6.84 10.42
N THR A 136 4.19 -5.89 10.07
CA THR A 136 5.43 -5.58 10.81
C THR A 136 5.13 -5.19 12.26
N ALA A 137 4.09 -4.37 12.46
CA ALA A 137 3.64 -3.96 13.77
C ALA A 137 3.15 -5.16 14.61
N VAL A 138 2.33 -6.03 14.02
CA VAL A 138 1.77 -7.20 14.71
C VAL A 138 2.88 -8.17 15.15
N VAL A 139 3.84 -8.45 14.28
CA VAL A 139 4.89 -9.46 14.56
C VAL A 139 6.12 -8.88 15.25
N GLN A 140 6.14 -7.56 15.50
CA GLN A 140 7.30 -6.81 16.03
C GLN A 140 8.59 -7.14 15.26
N GLY A 141 8.48 -7.19 13.94
CA GLY A 141 9.55 -7.63 13.03
C GLY A 141 10.38 -6.50 12.43
N ASN A 142 11.39 -6.90 11.65
CA ASN A 142 12.02 -6.06 10.64
C ASN A 142 11.05 -5.87 9.46
N GLN A 143 11.28 -4.84 8.64
CA GLN A 143 10.56 -4.64 7.38
C GLN A 143 11.49 -4.18 6.28
N LEU A 144 11.44 -4.84 5.13
CA LEU A 144 11.94 -4.31 3.87
C LEU A 144 10.76 -3.84 3.03
N LEU A 145 10.67 -2.54 2.76
CA LEU A 145 9.73 -2.00 1.78
C LEU A 145 10.45 -1.86 0.43
N VAL A 146 9.87 -2.43 -0.62
CA VAL A 146 10.50 -2.51 -1.94
C VAL A 146 9.78 -1.62 -2.94
N GLU A 147 10.51 -0.72 -3.61
CA GLU A 147 10.00 0.03 -4.76
C GLU A 147 9.82 -0.91 -5.95
N GLN A 148 8.68 -0.81 -6.62
CA GLN A 148 8.41 -1.62 -7.79
C GLN A 148 9.33 -1.20 -8.96
N ARG A 149 9.84 -2.17 -9.74
CA ARG A 149 10.56 -1.84 -10.99
C ARG A 149 9.71 -0.94 -11.90
N PHE A 150 10.36 -0.01 -12.60
CA PHE A 150 9.76 1.03 -13.44
C PHE A 150 9.03 2.15 -12.70
N PHE A 151 9.01 2.13 -11.36
CA PHE A 151 8.52 3.23 -10.54
C PHE A 151 9.67 4.03 -9.96
N GLY A 152 9.50 5.35 -9.90
CA GLY A 152 10.53 6.28 -9.47
C GLY A 152 11.86 6.05 -10.20
N PRO A 153 13.00 6.20 -9.51
CA PRO A 153 14.31 5.93 -10.08
C PRO A 153 14.63 4.43 -10.20
N SER A 154 13.76 3.51 -9.73
CA SER A 154 13.90 2.06 -9.92
C SER A 154 13.53 1.60 -11.33
N THR A 155 13.96 2.36 -12.33
CA THR A 155 13.62 2.15 -13.74
C THR A 155 14.89 1.79 -14.53
N PRO A 156 14.94 0.62 -15.21
CA PRO A 156 16.00 0.31 -16.15
C PRO A 156 16.21 1.43 -17.17
N GLN A 157 17.46 1.83 -17.42
CA GLN A 157 17.78 2.87 -18.41
C GLN A 157 18.51 2.28 -19.61
N PRO A 158 18.03 2.46 -20.86
CA PRO A 158 16.75 3.04 -21.22
C PRO A 158 15.59 2.12 -20.81
N ALA A 159 14.41 2.69 -20.59
CA ALA A 159 13.23 1.94 -20.22
C ALA A 159 12.80 1.01 -21.36
N THR A 160 12.88 -0.30 -21.11
CA THR A 160 12.42 -1.34 -22.03
C THR A 160 11.23 -2.07 -21.41
N TRP A 161 10.02 -1.71 -21.84
CA TRP A 161 8.75 -2.15 -21.24
C TRP A 161 8.53 -3.67 -21.25
N GLN A 162 9.23 -4.42 -22.11
CA GLN A 162 9.22 -5.89 -22.10
C GLN A 162 9.65 -6.54 -20.77
N HIS A 163 10.37 -5.80 -19.91
CA HIS A 163 10.82 -6.27 -18.60
C HIS A 163 9.97 -5.75 -17.44
N LEU A 164 8.89 -5.02 -17.74
CA LEU A 164 7.88 -4.64 -16.78
C LEU A 164 6.80 -5.74 -16.73
N THR A 165 7.15 -6.87 -16.12
CA THR A 165 6.25 -8.02 -15.96
C THR A 165 6.15 -8.46 -14.51
N LEU A 166 5.07 -9.17 -14.16
CA LEU A 166 4.89 -9.73 -12.81
C LEU A 166 6.01 -10.73 -12.46
N GLU A 167 6.52 -11.50 -13.42
CA GLU A 167 7.57 -12.49 -13.22
C GLU A 167 8.90 -11.82 -12.89
N GLN A 168 9.23 -10.76 -13.63
CA GLN A 168 10.45 -10.01 -13.42
C GLN A 168 10.42 -9.25 -12.08
N ALA A 169 9.27 -8.69 -11.70
CA ALA A 169 9.09 -8.05 -10.39
C ALA A 169 9.16 -9.07 -9.24
N ALA A 170 8.54 -10.25 -9.38
CA ALA A 170 8.66 -11.33 -8.40
C ALA A 170 10.12 -11.80 -8.26
N ALA A 171 10.88 -11.82 -9.36
CA ALA A 171 12.30 -12.17 -9.35
C ALA A 171 13.17 -11.11 -8.66
N ASP A 172 12.82 -9.82 -8.72
CA ASP A 172 13.48 -8.78 -7.92
C ASP A 172 13.35 -9.08 -6.43
N HIS A 173 12.12 -9.34 -5.97
CA HIS A 173 11.82 -9.71 -4.59
C HIS A 173 12.58 -10.97 -4.18
N HIS A 174 12.60 -12.00 -5.04
CA HIS A 174 13.36 -13.23 -4.79
C HIS A 174 14.86 -12.99 -4.58
N ARG A 175 15.46 -12.13 -5.41
CA ARG A 175 16.88 -11.80 -5.31
C ARG A 175 17.18 -11.04 -4.01
N LEU A 176 16.31 -10.13 -3.59
CA LEU A 176 16.42 -9.42 -2.31
C LEU A 176 16.33 -10.38 -1.12
N VAL A 177 15.36 -11.29 -1.14
CA VAL A 177 15.21 -12.33 -0.11
C VAL A 177 16.48 -13.16 0.00
N LYS A 178 17.04 -13.62 -1.12
CA LYS A 178 18.29 -14.39 -1.14
C LYS A 178 19.48 -13.61 -0.58
N ALA A 179 19.57 -12.31 -0.88
CA ALA A 179 20.66 -11.46 -0.43
C ALA A 179 20.61 -11.16 1.09
N LEU A 180 19.40 -11.02 1.64
CA LEU A 180 19.20 -10.58 3.02
C LEU A 180 19.02 -11.73 4.03
N LYS A 181 18.52 -12.90 3.59
CA LYS A 181 18.33 -14.07 4.46
C LYS A 181 19.58 -14.52 5.24
N PRO A 182 20.82 -14.42 4.72
CA PRO A 182 22.01 -14.74 5.51
C PRO A 182 22.17 -13.86 6.76
N LEU A 183 21.70 -12.60 6.70
CA LEU A 183 21.71 -11.66 7.81
C LEU A 183 20.47 -11.79 8.70
N TYR A 184 19.29 -12.07 8.11
CA TYR A 184 18.01 -12.12 8.81
C TYR A 184 17.46 -13.54 8.89
N THR A 185 17.66 -14.17 10.04
CA THR A 185 17.39 -15.61 10.26
C THR A 185 15.98 -15.90 10.79
N GLY A 186 15.24 -14.85 11.19
CA GLY A 186 13.83 -14.96 11.58
C GLY A 186 12.91 -15.45 10.46
N LYS A 187 11.64 -15.74 10.79
CA LYS A 187 10.63 -16.14 9.80
C LYS A 187 10.26 -14.96 8.90
N TRP A 188 10.07 -15.23 7.62
CA TRP A 188 9.75 -14.22 6.62
C TRP A 188 8.26 -14.19 6.31
N ILE A 189 7.64 -13.02 6.28
CA ILE A 189 6.24 -12.82 5.86
C ILE A 189 6.20 -11.79 4.73
N SER A 190 5.50 -12.07 3.63
CA SER A 190 5.27 -11.06 2.58
C SER A 190 3.96 -10.30 2.82
N THR A 191 3.93 -9.00 2.53
CA THR A 191 2.73 -8.17 2.68
C THR A 191 2.61 -7.06 1.64
N GLY A 192 1.37 -6.62 1.40
CA GLY A 192 1.08 -5.43 0.62
C GLY A 192 -0.42 -5.22 0.43
N GLY A 193 -0.80 -3.98 0.17
CA GLY A 193 -2.17 -3.60 -0.20
C GLY A 193 -2.31 -3.36 -1.70
N SER A 194 -3.49 -3.64 -2.26
CA SER A 194 -3.81 -3.31 -3.65
C SER A 194 -2.81 -3.94 -4.63
N LYS A 195 -2.16 -3.15 -5.50
CA LYS A 195 -1.07 -3.60 -6.37
C LYS A 195 0.13 -4.19 -5.61
N GLY A 196 0.43 -3.71 -4.41
CA GLY A 196 1.41 -4.34 -3.53
C GLY A 196 0.97 -5.72 -3.03
N GLY A 197 -0.33 -5.88 -2.75
CA GLY A 197 -0.93 -7.17 -2.41
C GLY A 197 -0.83 -8.16 -3.57
N MET A 198 -1.14 -7.71 -4.79
CA MET A 198 -0.91 -8.47 -6.02
C MET A 198 0.54 -8.92 -6.14
N ALA A 199 1.50 -7.99 -6.01
CA ALA A 199 2.92 -8.30 -6.12
C ALA A 199 3.39 -9.33 -5.07
N SER A 200 2.88 -9.24 -3.83
CA SER A 200 3.12 -10.24 -2.78
C SER A 200 2.56 -11.61 -3.13
N VAL A 201 1.35 -11.67 -3.69
CA VAL A 201 0.74 -12.93 -4.16
C VAL A 201 1.55 -13.52 -5.31
N TYR A 202 1.97 -12.72 -6.29
CA TYR A 202 2.74 -13.21 -7.44
C TYR A 202 4.12 -13.71 -7.03
N HIS A 203 4.78 -13.01 -6.10
CA HIS A 203 6.02 -13.50 -5.48
C HIS A 203 5.79 -14.82 -4.77
N ARG A 204 4.71 -14.94 -3.98
CA ARG A 204 4.36 -16.20 -3.29
C ARG A 204 4.14 -17.37 -4.26
N VAL A 205 3.48 -17.14 -5.39
CA VAL A 205 3.22 -18.17 -6.40
C VAL A 205 4.51 -18.62 -7.09
N LEU A 206 5.37 -17.68 -7.48
CA LEU A 206 6.57 -17.98 -8.27
C LEU A 206 7.75 -18.44 -7.39
N TYR A 207 7.79 -18.02 -6.13
CA TYR A 207 8.87 -18.31 -5.18
C TYR A 207 8.31 -18.73 -3.80
N PRO A 208 7.56 -19.84 -3.71
CA PRO A 208 6.85 -20.23 -2.49
C PRO A 208 7.76 -20.59 -1.30
N ASN A 209 9.06 -20.78 -1.52
CA ASN A 209 10.01 -21.07 -0.43
C ASN A 209 10.68 -19.82 0.13
N ASP A 210 10.38 -18.64 -0.42
CA ASP A 210 10.99 -17.40 0.04
C ASP A 210 10.42 -16.90 1.37
N VAL A 211 9.14 -17.15 1.62
CA VAL A 211 8.43 -16.69 2.82
C VAL A 211 7.69 -17.82 3.53
N ASN A 212 7.45 -17.64 4.81
CA ASN A 212 6.72 -18.55 5.68
C ASN A 212 5.20 -18.30 5.67
N GLY A 213 4.77 -17.10 5.27
CA GLY A 213 3.37 -16.75 5.06
C GLY A 213 3.22 -15.46 4.23
N THR A 214 2.01 -15.20 3.75
CA THR A 214 1.69 -14.02 2.96
C THR A 214 0.39 -13.41 3.46
N VAL A 215 0.37 -12.10 3.73
CA VAL A 215 -0.85 -11.35 4.04
C VAL A 215 -1.09 -10.34 2.93
N ALA A 216 -2.21 -10.41 2.24
CA ALA A 216 -2.53 -9.52 1.12
C ALA A 216 -3.84 -8.78 1.39
N TYR A 217 -3.78 -7.45 1.30
CA TYR A 217 -4.92 -6.58 1.52
C TYR A 217 -5.49 -6.11 0.18
N VAL A 218 -6.81 -6.23 0.02
CA VAL A 218 -7.59 -5.70 -1.11
C VAL A 218 -6.94 -5.93 -2.48
N ALA A 219 -6.30 -7.10 -2.66
CA ALA A 219 -5.49 -7.42 -3.82
C ALA A 219 -6.38 -7.68 -5.06
N PRO A 220 -6.30 -6.84 -6.11
CA PRO A 220 -7.08 -7.06 -7.33
C PRO A 220 -6.76 -8.38 -8.03
N ASN A 221 -7.78 -8.94 -8.69
CA ASN A 221 -7.69 -10.21 -9.43
C ASN A 221 -8.57 -10.15 -10.70
N SER A 222 -8.31 -9.20 -11.59
CA SER A 222 -9.08 -8.98 -12.82
C SER A 222 -8.73 -10.00 -13.90
N HIS A 223 -9.69 -10.42 -14.73
CA HIS A 223 -9.47 -11.41 -15.81
C HIS A 223 -9.38 -10.80 -17.21
N GLY A 224 -9.31 -9.49 -17.30
CA GLY A 224 -9.23 -8.77 -18.57
C GLY A 224 -8.96 -7.29 -18.37
N PRO A 225 -8.62 -6.54 -19.43
CA PRO A 225 -8.41 -5.10 -19.35
C PRO A 225 -9.70 -4.30 -19.14
N GLN A 226 -10.87 -4.92 -19.32
CA GLN A 226 -12.21 -4.37 -19.07
C GLN A 226 -13.11 -5.49 -18.54
N ASP A 227 -12.90 -5.91 -17.30
CA ASP A 227 -13.62 -7.01 -16.67
C ASP A 227 -15.05 -6.59 -16.27
N PRO A 228 -16.11 -7.24 -16.78
CA PRO A 228 -17.49 -6.82 -16.54
C PRO A 228 -18.01 -7.17 -15.14
N ARG A 229 -17.31 -8.00 -14.35
CA ARG A 229 -17.80 -8.44 -13.03
C ARG A 229 -17.91 -7.27 -12.05
N TYR A 230 -17.07 -6.26 -12.20
CA TYR A 230 -17.12 -5.05 -11.39
C TYR A 230 -18.41 -4.24 -11.61
N ILE A 231 -18.98 -4.28 -12.82
CA ILE A 231 -20.30 -3.70 -13.10
C ILE A 231 -21.38 -4.42 -12.29
N GLU A 232 -21.30 -5.75 -12.18
CA GLU A 232 -22.23 -6.53 -11.37
C GLU A 232 -22.15 -6.16 -9.89
N PHE A 233 -20.93 -6.02 -9.34
CA PHE A 233 -20.72 -5.56 -7.98
C PHE A 233 -21.34 -4.17 -7.73
N LEU A 234 -21.00 -3.20 -8.59
CA LEU A 234 -21.50 -1.82 -8.49
C LEU A 234 -23.02 -1.73 -8.66
N SER A 235 -23.65 -2.70 -9.33
CA SER A 235 -25.11 -2.77 -9.44
C SER A 235 -25.82 -3.17 -8.14
N LYS A 236 -25.09 -3.70 -7.16
CA LYS A 236 -25.62 -4.28 -5.91
C LYS A 236 -25.21 -3.52 -4.66
N VAL A 237 -23.99 -2.99 -4.60
CA VAL A 237 -23.46 -2.30 -3.42
C VAL A 237 -24.30 -1.06 -3.05
N GLY A 238 -24.43 -0.79 -1.75
CA GLY A 238 -25.25 0.29 -1.20
C GLY A 238 -26.77 0.08 -1.33
N ASP A 239 -27.54 1.11 -0.99
CA ASP A 239 -28.99 1.11 -1.21
C ASP A 239 -29.36 1.57 -2.64
N ALA A 240 -30.63 1.36 -3.01
CA ALA A 240 -31.12 1.70 -4.35
C ALA A 240 -31.09 3.21 -4.63
N ASP A 241 -31.34 4.04 -3.63
CA ASP A 241 -31.40 5.49 -3.75
C ASP A 241 -30.00 6.07 -4.03
N CYS A 242 -28.97 5.56 -3.35
CA CYS A 242 -27.59 5.94 -3.60
C CYS A 242 -27.13 5.53 -5.01
N ARG A 243 -27.45 4.30 -5.45
CA ARG A 243 -27.14 3.87 -6.83
C ARG A 243 -27.85 4.75 -7.87
N ALA A 244 -29.09 5.12 -7.63
CA ALA A 244 -29.83 6.04 -8.50
C ALA A 244 -29.19 7.43 -8.53
N ARG A 245 -28.77 7.93 -7.37
CA ARG A 245 -28.09 9.24 -7.23
C ARG A 245 -26.74 9.29 -7.94
N ILE A 246 -25.93 8.23 -7.81
CA ILE A 246 -24.65 8.10 -8.54
C ILE A 246 -24.88 8.12 -10.06
N LYS A 247 -25.87 7.37 -10.56
CA LYS A 247 -26.21 7.36 -11.99
C LYS A 247 -26.72 8.71 -12.48
N ALA A 248 -27.54 9.39 -11.68
CA ALA A 248 -28.03 10.73 -11.99
C ALA A 248 -26.88 11.76 -12.04
N PHE A 249 -25.93 11.67 -11.11
CA PHE A 249 -24.73 12.50 -11.09
C PHE A 249 -23.88 12.30 -12.36
N GLN A 250 -23.59 11.05 -12.74
CA GLN A 250 -22.84 10.79 -13.98
C GLN A 250 -23.56 11.38 -15.21
N ARG A 251 -24.88 11.24 -15.30
CA ARG A 251 -25.66 11.82 -16.39
C ARG A 251 -25.63 13.34 -16.39
N GLU A 252 -25.75 13.98 -15.22
CA GLU A 252 -25.69 15.43 -15.07
C GLU A 252 -24.34 15.97 -15.57
N VAL A 253 -23.23 15.36 -15.14
CA VAL A 253 -21.87 15.75 -15.56
C VAL A 253 -21.72 15.66 -17.08
N LEU A 254 -22.12 14.54 -17.70
CA LEU A 254 -21.97 14.40 -19.16
C LEU A 254 -22.97 15.24 -19.96
N THR A 255 -24.15 15.54 -19.41
CA THR A 255 -25.14 16.43 -20.04
C THR A 255 -24.64 17.87 -20.06
N ARG A 256 -23.95 18.30 -19.00
CA ARG A 256 -23.41 19.66 -18.85
C ARG A 256 -21.96 19.78 -19.30
N ARG A 257 -21.47 18.82 -20.08
CA ARG A 257 -20.08 18.76 -20.57
C ARG A 257 -19.55 20.11 -21.05
N GLU A 258 -20.26 20.79 -21.96
CA GLU A 258 -19.82 22.08 -22.52
C GLU A 258 -19.60 23.18 -21.46
N GLU A 259 -20.40 23.16 -20.39
CA GLU A 259 -20.27 24.08 -19.25
C GLU A 259 -19.10 23.70 -18.33
N LEU A 260 -18.86 22.40 -18.13
CA LEU A 260 -17.84 21.91 -17.20
C LEU A 260 -16.42 21.95 -17.78
N LEU A 261 -16.23 21.74 -19.09
CA LEU A 261 -14.90 21.67 -19.70
C LEU A 261 -14.02 22.91 -19.42
N PRO A 262 -14.51 24.16 -19.54
CA PRO A 262 -13.72 25.34 -19.20
C PRO A 262 -13.31 25.39 -17.72
N LEU A 263 -14.20 24.99 -16.80
CA LEU A 263 -13.91 24.96 -15.37
C LEU A 263 -12.83 23.94 -15.02
N VAL A 264 -12.87 22.77 -15.66
CA VAL A 264 -11.83 21.74 -15.49
C VAL A 264 -10.49 22.22 -16.05
N ALA A 265 -10.49 22.83 -17.24
CA ALA A 265 -9.27 23.38 -17.84
C ALA A 265 -8.66 24.49 -16.98
N GLU A 266 -9.47 25.43 -16.47
CA GLU A 266 -9.03 26.48 -15.56
C GLU A 266 -8.48 25.91 -14.25
N GLY A 267 -9.18 24.92 -13.67
CA GLY A 267 -8.75 24.27 -12.44
C GLY A 267 -7.43 23.52 -12.59
N ALA A 268 -7.18 22.88 -13.74
CA ALA A 268 -5.89 22.26 -14.05
C ALA A 268 -4.80 23.33 -14.22
N TRP A 269 -5.07 24.38 -15.01
CA TRP A 269 -4.13 25.48 -15.24
C TRP A 269 -3.71 26.18 -13.93
N ALA A 270 -4.67 26.45 -13.04
CA ALA A 270 -4.40 27.06 -11.73
C ALA A 270 -3.50 26.20 -10.81
N ARG A 271 -3.43 24.88 -11.07
CA ARG A 271 -2.56 23.93 -10.38
C ARG A 271 -1.24 23.66 -11.11
N GLY A 272 -1.04 24.25 -12.29
CA GLY A 272 0.10 23.97 -13.17
C GLY A 272 0.03 22.60 -13.84
N LEU A 273 -1.17 22.05 -14.03
CA LEU A 273 -1.43 20.75 -14.64
C LEU A 273 -1.93 20.91 -16.07
N THR A 274 -1.70 19.88 -16.90
CA THR A 274 -2.07 19.86 -18.32
C THR A 274 -2.84 18.57 -18.67
N PHE A 275 -3.56 18.61 -19.79
CA PHE A 275 -4.26 17.46 -20.36
C PHE A 275 -3.86 17.25 -21.84
N ASP A 276 -2.58 17.43 -22.16
CA ASP A 276 -2.09 17.41 -23.54
C ASP A 276 -2.19 16.00 -24.17
N PHE A 277 -1.97 14.95 -23.38
CA PHE A 277 -2.06 13.56 -23.82
C PHE A 277 -3.49 13.09 -24.05
N LEU A 278 -4.38 13.21 -23.05
CA LEU A 278 -5.77 12.74 -23.16
C LEU A 278 -6.72 13.74 -23.81
N GLY A 279 -6.49 15.04 -23.58
CA GLY A 279 -7.48 16.09 -23.76
C GLY A 279 -8.47 16.16 -22.59
N VAL A 280 -8.85 17.39 -22.21
CA VAL A 280 -9.77 17.66 -21.09
C VAL A 280 -11.14 16.98 -21.26
N ASP A 281 -11.61 16.80 -22.50
CA ASP A 281 -12.90 16.15 -22.77
C ASP A 281 -12.91 14.66 -22.44
N LYS A 282 -11.84 13.94 -22.80
CA LYS A 282 -11.66 12.54 -22.38
C LYS A 282 -11.46 12.43 -20.89
N ALA A 283 -10.67 13.33 -20.29
CA ALA A 283 -10.43 13.31 -18.85
C ALA A 283 -11.74 13.47 -18.06
N LEU A 284 -12.61 14.41 -18.44
CA LEU A 284 -13.93 14.58 -17.81
C LEU A 284 -14.78 13.31 -17.94
N GLU A 285 -14.86 12.72 -19.13
CA GLU A 285 -15.66 11.51 -19.34
C GLU A 285 -15.09 10.31 -18.57
N PHE A 286 -13.77 10.08 -18.62
CA PHE A 286 -13.12 8.97 -17.93
C PHE A 286 -13.27 9.09 -16.41
N ALA A 287 -13.09 10.29 -15.83
CA ALA A 287 -13.38 10.51 -14.42
C ALA A 287 -14.87 10.25 -14.09
N THR A 288 -15.78 10.60 -14.99
CA THR A 288 -17.21 10.32 -14.81
C THR A 288 -17.51 8.82 -14.83
N LEU A 289 -16.84 8.06 -15.70
CA LEU A 289 -16.94 6.60 -15.76
C LEU A 289 -16.27 5.91 -14.56
N GLU A 290 -15.24 6.54 -13.99
CA GLU A 290 -14.53 6.10 -12.78
C GLU A 290 -15.33 6.30 -11.49
N PHE A 291 -16.13 7.37 -11.44
CA PHE A 291 -16.78 7.85 -10.23
C PHE A 291 -17.48 6.78 -9.37
N PRO A 292 -18.32 5.87 -9.91
CA PRO A 292 -18.97 4.85 -9.09
C PRO A 292 -17.97 3.90 -8.43
N PHE A 293 -16.87 3.57 -9.13
CA PHE A 293 -15.84 2.67 -8.65
C PHE A 293 -15.07 3.34 -7.50
N ALA A 294 -14.49 4.51 -7.75
CA ALA A 294 -13.70 5.24 -6.76
C ALA A 294 -14.52 5.68 -5.53
N PHE A 295 -15.80 6.03 -5.72
CA PHE A 295 -16.73 6.34 -4.63
C PHE A 295 -16.81 5.21 -3.60
N TRP A 296 -16.95 3.96 -4.04
CA TRP A 296 -17.04 2.81 -3.14
C TRP A 296 -15.68 2.30 -2.69
N GLN A 297 -14.65 2.46 -3.52
CA GLN A 297 -13.28 2.10 -3.18
C GLN A 297 -12.79 2.88 -1.95
N TYR A 298 -13.15 4.16 -1.82
CA TYR A 298 -12.60 5.04 -0.77
C TYR A 298 -13.65 5.72 0.12
N GLY A 299 -14.90 5.74 -0.31
CA GLY A 299 -16.04 6.20 0.48
C GLY A 299 -16.83 5.05 1.10
N ASN A 300 -18.07 5.36 1.45
CA ASN A 300 -19.08 4.41 1.93
C ASN A 300 -20.48 5.04 1.80
N ALA A 301 -21.52 4.32 2.22
CA ALA A 301 -22.91 4.77 2.11
C ALA A 301 -23.21 6.14 2.76
N SER A 302 -22.45 6.55 3.78
CA SER A 302 -22.62 7.87 4.40
C SER A 302 -22.26 9.04 3.47
N TYR A 303 -21.58 8.77 2.35
CA TYR A 303 -21.21 9.79 1.36
C TYR A 303 -22.28 9.98 0.28
N CYS A 304 -23.30 9.11 0.20
CA CYS A 304 -24.38 9.24 -0.77
C CYS A 304 -25.09 10.60 -0.68
N PRO A 305 -25.36 11.18 0.52
CA PRO A 305 -25.91 12.53 0.65
C PRO A 305 -25.03 13.65 0.08
N LEU A 306 -23.72 13.42 -0.09
CA LEU A 306 -22.75 14.40 -0.59
C LEU A 306 -22.73 14.48 -2.12
N VAL A 307 -23.19 13.44 -2.82
CA VAL A 307 -23.23 13.40 -4.29
C VAL A 307 -24.22 14.47 -4.80
N PRO A 308 -23.85 15.46 -5.61
CA PRO A 308 -24.77 16.51 -6.03
C PRO A 308 -26.02 15.98 -6.76
N LEU A 309 -27.17 16.61 -6.52
CA LEU A 309 -28.38 16.34 -7.28
C LEU A 309 -28.38 17.15 -8.59
N PRO A 310 -29.18 16.72 -9.61
CA PRO A 310 -29.35 17.50 -10.83
C PRO A 310 -29.71 18.97 -10.56
N GLY A 311 -29.09 19.90 -11.30
CA GLY A 311 -29.26 21.34 -11.09
C GLY A 311 -28.36 21.97 -10.02
N ALA A 312 -27.47 21.20 -9.38
CA ALA A 312 -26.42 21.76 -8.52
C ALA A 312 -25.46 22.68 -9.31
N PRO A 313 -24.75 23.61 -8.65
CA PRO A 313 -23.74 24.45 -9.33
C PRO A 313 -22.66 23.62 -10.05
N ALA A 314 -22.17 24.11 -11.19
CA ALA A 314 -21.17 23.42 -12.01
C ALA A 314 -19.87 23.13 -11.24
N GLU A 315 -19.44 24.09 -10.43
CA GLU A 315 -18.25 23.97 -9.59
C GLU A 315 -18.38 22.84 -8.58
N ALA A 316 -19.58 22.63 -8.02
CA ALA A 316 -19.85 21.54 -7.09
C ALA A 316 -19.79 20.18 -7.80
N LEU A 317 -20.18 20.10 -9.08
CA LEU A 317 -20.03 18.88 -9.87
C LEU A 317 -18.56 18.54 -10.08
N VAL A 318 -17.75 19.52 -10.48
CA VAL A 318 -16.30 19.35 -10.69
C VAL A 318 -15.59 18.99 -9.38
N GLU A 319 -15.93 19.66 -8.27
CA GLU A 319 -15.33 19.40 -6.97
C GLU A 319 -15.61 17.97 -6.48
N VAL A 320 -16.86 17.51 -6.59
CA VAL A 320 -17.22 16.15 -6.15
C VAL A 320 -16.65 15.10 -7.10
N LEU A 321 -16.63 15.37 -8.41
CA LEU A 321 -16.02 14.48 -9.38
C LEU A 321 -14.51 14.33 -9.11
N ASP A 322 -13.80 15.43 -8.88
CA ASP A 322 -12.38 15.40 -8.55
C ASP A 322 -12.11 14.73 -7.21
N GLY A 323 -12.87 15.12 -6.17
CA GLY A 323 -12.68 14.60 -4.81
C GLY A 323 -12.94 13.10 -4.68
N ALA A 324 -13.85 12.54 -5.47
CA ALA A 324 -14.15 11.11 -5.44
C ALA A 324 -13.39 10.30 -6.50
N ALA A 325 -13.33 10.77 -7.75
CA ALA A 325 -12.81 10.01 -8.89
C ALA A 325 -11.39 10.41 -9.31
N GLY A 326 -10.83 11.49 -8.74
CA GLY A 326 -9.51 11.99 -9.13
C GLY A 326 -9.49 12.53 -10.55
N LEU A 327 -10.37 13.48 -10.87
CA LEU A 327 -10.41 14.13 -12.20
C LEU A 327 -9.04 14.69 -12.61
N TYR A 328 -8.35 15.39 -11.70
CA TYR A 328 -7.02 15.94 -12.02
C TYR A 328 -5.90 14.89 -12.02
N ALA A 329 -6.19 13.65 -11.65
CA ALA A 329 -5.24 12.56 -11.79
C ALA A 329 -5.16 11.97 -13.20
N LEU A 330 -6.04 12.43 -14.11
CA LEU A 330 -5.98 12.14 -15.53
C LEU A 330 -5.15 13.20 -16.29
N THR A 331 -4.41 14.03 -15.56
CA THR A 331 -3.47 15.01 -16.13
C THR A 331 -2.17 14.34 -16.56
N ASP A 332 -1.38 15.01 -17.41
CA ASP A 332 -0.16 14.43 -17.99
C ASP A 332 0.83 13.95 -16.91
N SER A 333 1.00 14.70 -15.82
CA SER A 333 1.93 14.35 -14.75
C SER A 333 1.54 13.08 -14.00
N ASP A 334 0.26 12.93 -13.68
CA ASP A 334 -0.23 11.76 -12.95
C ASP A 334 -0.31 10.53 -13.87
N ILE A 335 -0.68 10.73 -15.15
CA ILE A 335 -0.64 9.66 -16.14
C ILE A 335 0.78 9.16 -16.37
N ASP A 336 1.77 10.04 -16.48
CA ASP A 336 3.17 9.63 -16.63
C ASP A 336 3.66 8.84 -15.40
N PHE A 337 3.30 9.30 -14.20
CA PHE A 337 3.60 8.59 -12.95
C PHE A 337 3.00 7.18 -12.93
N PHE A 338 1.73 7.02 -13.30
CA PHE A 338 1.04 5.72 -13.30
C PHE A 338 1.23 4.91 -14.58
N ALA A 339 1.92 5.43 -15.59
CA ALA A 339 2.15 4.77 -16.86
C ALA A 339 2.70 3.34 -16.74
N PRO A 340 3.64 3.02 -15.81
CA PRO A 340 4.07 1.65 -15.59
C PRO A 340 2.94 0.73 -15.10
N TYR A 341 2.05 1.22 -14.23
CA TYR A 341 0.88 0.45 -13.80
C TYR A 341 -0.10 0.25 -14.95
N TYR A 342 -0.44 1.30 -15.71
CA TYR A 342 -1.34 1.19 -16.86
C TYR A 342 -0.80 0.24 -17.91
N PHE A 343 0.51 0.23 -18.14
CA PHE A 343 1.18 -0.75 -18.98
C PHE A 343 0.99 -2.18 -18.44
N GLN A 344 1.24 -2.42 -17.15
CA GLN A 344 1.03 -3.75 -16.56
C GLN A 344 -0.44 -4.18 -16.58
N ALA A 345 -1.38 -3.28 -16.28
CA ALA A 345 -2.81 -3.53 -16.37
C ALA A 345 -3.26 -3.86 -17.81
N GLY A 346 -2.69 -3.16 -18.79
CA GLY A 346 -2.95 -3.40 -20.21
C GLY A 346 -2.30 -4.67 -20.78
N THR A 347 -1.27 -5.22 -20.12
CA THR A 347 -0.52 -6.38 -20.65
C THR A 347 -0.64 -7.67 -19.82
N GLN A 348 -0.87 -7.59 -18.51
CA GLN A 348 -0.94 -8.77 -17.62
C GLN A 348 -2.04 -8.68 -16.55
N LEU A 349 -2.19 -7.54 -15.86
CA LEU A 349 -2.96 -7.48 -14.62
C LEU A 349 -4.47 -7.32 -14.81
N GLY A 350 -4.88 -6.67 -15.90
CA GLY A 350 -6.28 -6.35 -16.17
C GLY A 350 -6.77 -5.11 -15.40
N SER A 351 -8.05 -4.81 -15.59
CA SER A 351 -8.79 -3.74 -14.92
C SER A 351 -10.30 -4.00 -15.02
N TYR A 352 -11.11 -3.16 -14.38
CA TYR A 352 -12.57 -3.17 -14.46
C TYR A 352 -13.10 -2.55 -15.75
N ALA A 353 -14.32 -2.96 -16.14
CA ALA A 353 -15.13 -2.24 -17.11
C ALA A 353 -16.04 -1.22 -16.39
N SER A 354 -16.40 -0.14 -17.09
CA SER A 354 -17.40 0.83 -16.63
C SER A 354 -18.79 0.54 -17.24
N ASP A 355 -19.85 0.75 -16.47
CA ASP A 355 -21.23 0.64 -16.97
C ASP A 355 -21.63 1.91 -17.73
N GLU A 356 -21.63 1.84 -19.05
CA GLU A 356 -22.03 2.95 -19.92
C GLU A 356 -23.52 2.92 -20.30
N ARG A 357 -24.27 1.88 -19.92
CA ARG A 357 -25.64 1.66 -20.44
C ARG A 357 -26.60 2.78 -20.08
N HIS A 358 -26.54 3.31 -18.85
CA HIS A 358 -27.37 4.45 -18.42
C HIS A 358 -26.86 5.80 -18.94
N LEU A 359 -25.75 5.81 -19.69
CA LEU A 359 -25.13 7.00 -20.29
C LEU A 359 -25.27 7.01 -21.82
N GLN A 360 -26.08 6.10 -22.38
CA GLN A 360 -26.32 6.04 -23.82
C GLN A 360 -26.75 7.42 -24.36
N GLY A 361 -26.06 7.88 -25.42
CA GLY A 361 -26.27 9.19 -26.03
C GLY A 361 -25.50 10.35 -25.39
N LEU A 362 -24.80 10.13 -24.27
CA LEU A 362 -23.97 11.13 -23.58
C LEU A 362 -22.46 10.85 -23.64
N VAL A 363 -22.07 9.59 -23.88
CA VAL A 363 -20.69 9.12 -24.00
C VAL A 363 -20.15 9.44 -25.40
N HIS A 364 -19.00 10.12 -25.48
CA HIS A 364 -18.27 10.43 -26.71
C HIS A 364 -17.20 9.37 -27.03
N TYR A 365 -16.65 8.69 -26.03
CA TYR A 365 -15.51 7.77 -26.15
C TYR A 365 -15.86 6.35 -25.66
N PRO A 366 -16.85 5.68 -26.27
CA PRO A 366 -17.38 4.42 -25.76
C PRO A 366 -16.31 3.34 -25.67
N ARG A 367 -16.20 2.69 -24.51
CA ARG A 367 -15.24 1.62 -24.18
C ARG A 367 -13.76 2.01 -24.29
N GLN A 368 -13.46 3.32 -24.39
CA GLN A 368 -12.08 3.79 -24.44
C GLN A 368 -11.46 3.96 -23.05
N TYR A 369 -12.25 4.01 -21.98
CA TYR A 369 -11.71 4.00 -20.62
C TYR A 369 -11.19 2.60 -20.27
N ALA A 370 -9.92 2.38 -20.59
CA ALA A 370 -9.21 1.14 -20.40
C ALA A 370 -7.71 1.44 -20.17
N PRO A 371 -6.95 0.56 -19.48
CA PRO A 371 -5.56 0.84 -19.13
C PRO A 371 -4.67 1.22 -20.32
N ALA A 372 -4.86 0.57 -21.47
CA ALA A 372 -4.07 0.85 -22.67
C ALA A 372 -4.25 2.29 -23.20
N SER A 373 -5.38 2.94 -22.92
CA SER A 373 -5.64 4.33 -23.30
C SER A 373 -4.94 5.34 -22.38
N LEU A 374 -4.41 4.88 -21.25
CA LEU A 374 -3.73 5.70 -20.24
C LEU A 374 -2.20 5.51 -20.31
N VAL A 375 -1.68 4.86 -21.35
CA VAL A 375 -0.24 4.69 -21.56
C VAL A 375 0.26 5.79 -22.50
N PRO A 376 1.10 6.75 -22.04
CA PRO A 376 1.57 7.90 -22.84
C PRO A 376 2.63 7.54 -23.89
N PHE A 377 2.84 6.25 -24.15
CA PHE A 377 3.77 5.71 -25.14
C PHE A 377 3.16 4.48 -25.84
N SER A 378 3.81 4.02 -26.92
CA SER A 378 3.31 2.85 -27.64
C SER A 378 3.35 1.59 -26.78
N ILE A 379 2.16 1.05 -26.46
CA ILE A 379 2.01 -0.28 -25.84
C ILE A 379 2.28 -1.43 -26.83
N LYS A 380 2.34 -1.18 -28.14
CA LYS A 380 2.75 -2.20 -29.12
C LYS A 380 4.25 -2.48 -29.00
N PRO A 381 4.69 -3.74 -29.12
CA PRO A 381 3.94 -4.91 -29.59
C PRO A 381 3.32 -5.78 -28.48
N TYR A 382 3.14 -5.27 -27.25
CA TYR A 382 2.78 -6.09 -26.08
C TYR A 382 1.25 -6.30 -25.99
N PRO A 383 0.71 -7.49 -26.34
CA PRO A 383 -0.71 -7.76 -26.16
C PRO A 383 -1.02 -8.05 -24.69
N PHE A 384 -2.30 -7.94 -24.33
CA PHE A 384 -2.79 -8.49 -23.06
C PHE A 384 -2.63 -10.02 -23.04
N ASN A 385 -2.02 -10.55 -21.99
CA ASN A 385 -1.94 -11.99 -21.73
C ASN A 385 -3.13 -12.43 -20.87
N PRO A 386 -4.17 -13.08 -21.45
CA PRO A 386 -5.37 -13.47 -20.70
C PRO A 386 -5.13 -14.62 -19.72
N PHE A 387 -3.95 -15.23 -19.72
CA PHE A 387 -3.64 -16.35 -18.83
C PHE A 387 -2.84 -15.92 -17.58
N ALA A 388 -2.26 -14.71 -17.57
CA ALA A 388 -1.37 -14.28 -16.50
C ALA A 388 -2.03 -14.38 -15.11
N ILE A 389 -3.19 -13.74 -14.93
CA ILE A 389 -3.91 -13.74 -13.65
C ILE A 389 -4.64 -15.06 -13.38
N PRO A 390 -5.37 -15.68 -14.32
CA PRO A 390 -6.03 -16.96 -14.06
C PRO A 390 -5.08 -18.09 -13.62
N LEU A 391 -3.83 -18.10 -14.11
CA LEU A 391 -2.83 -19.08 -13.66
C LEU A 391 -2.38 -18.83 -12.22
N ILE A 392 -2.16 -17.57 -11.82
CA ILE A 392 -1.89 -17.19 -10.43
C ILE A 392 -3.05 -17.64 -9.53
N GLU A 393 -4.28 -17.28 -9.90
CA GLU A 393 -5.47 -17.63 -9.10
C GLU A 393 -5.63 -19.14 -8.94
N THR A 394 -5.46 -19.89 -10.04
CA THR A 394 -5.54 -21.36 -10.01
C THR A 394 -4.49 -21.94 -9.06
N TRP A 395 -3.27 -21.41 -9.07
CA TRP A 395 -2.22 -21.85 -8.16
C TRP A 395 -2.54 -21.51 -6.70
N VAL A 396 -3.02 -20.29 -6.43
CA VAL A 396 -3.41 -19.87 -5.06
C VAL A 396 -4.49 -20.79 -4.51
N LYS A 397 -5.51 -21.10 -5.31
CA LYS A 397 -6.61 -21.99 -4.92
C LYS A 397 -6.15 -23.43 -4.66
N ALA A 398 -5.29 -23.97 -5.53
CA ALA A 398 -4.90 -25.38 -5.48
C ALA A 398 -3.75 -25.64 -4.50
N PHE A 399 -2.75 -24.77 -4.48
CA PHE A 399 -1.45 -24.99 -3.84
C PHE A 399 -1.06 -23.89 -2.84
N GLY A 400 -1.78 -22.77 -2.81
CA GLY A 400 -1.54 -21.70 -1.84
C GLY A 400 -1.65 -22.21 -0.42
N GLN A 401 -0.58 -22.01 0.36
CA GLN A 401 -0.47 -22.37 1.77
C GLN A 401 -0.02 -21.17 2.59
N ARG A 402 -0.60 -21.00 3.79
CA ARG A 402 -0.28 -19.91 4.73
C ARG A 402 -0.47 -18.53 4.10
N MET A 403 -1.62 -18.35 3.46
CA MET A 403 -2.00 -17.10 2.81
C MET A 403 -3.24 -16.51 3.50
N LEU A 404 -3.16 -15.26 3.92
CA LEU A 404 -4.26 -14.50 4.51
C LEU A 404 -4.64 -13.37 3.55
N PHE A 405 -5.91 -13.33 3.15
CA PHE A 405 -6.45 -12.26 2.32
C PHE A 405 -7.50 -11.46 3.09
N ILE A 406 -7.32 -10.14 3.14
CA ILE A 406 -8.26 -9.21 3.78
C ILE A 406 -8.86 -8.29 2.73
N TYR A 407 -10.18 -8.24 2.63
CA TYR A 407 -10.91 -7.41 1.68
C TYR A 407 -11.90 -6.49 2.39
N GLY A 408 -12.23 -5.35 1.80
CA GLY A 408 -13.37 -4.55 2.23
C GLY A 408 -14.66 -5.05 1.59
N GLU A 409 -15.73 -5.24 2.37
CA GLU A 409 -17.03 -5.68 1.83
C GLU A 409 -17.59 -4.74 0.74
N ASN A 410 -17.35 -3.43 0.89
CA ASN A 410 -17.81 -2.39 -0.03
C ASN A 410 -16.77 -2.03 -1.10
N ASP A 411 -15.54 -2.54 -1.03
CA ASP A 411 -14.50 -2.25 -2.02
C ASP A 411 -14.79 -2.98 -3.34
N PRO A 412 -14.93 -2.26 -4.48
CA PRO A 412 -15.11 -2.92 -5.78
C PRO A 412 -13.98 -3.88 -6.15
N TRP A 413 -12.75 -3.68 -5.68
CA TRP A 413 -11.65 -4.62 -5.91
C TRP A 413 -11.88 -6.00 -5.31
N SER A 414 -12.76 -6.11 -4.32
CA SER A 414 -13.18 -7.36 -3.70
C SER A 414 -14.00 -8.28 -4.61
N THR A 415 -14.48 -7.78 -5.75
CA THR A 415 -15.30 -8.53 -6.74
C THR A 415 -14.69 -9.89 -7.10
N ASN A 416 -13.36 -9.95 -7.26
CA ASN A 416 -12.64 -11.16 -7.67
C ASN A 416 -11.68 -11.68 -6.61
N ALA A 417 -11.98 -11.43 -5.33
CA ALA A 417 -11.13 -11.80 -4.22
C ALA A 417 -10.63 -13.27 -4.29
N PHE A 418 -9.31 -13.46 -4.26
CA PHE A 418 -8.66 -14.77 -4.39
C PHE A 418 -9.31 -15.86 -3.53
N GLU A 419 -9.60 -17.02 -4.13
CA GLU A 419 -10.09 -18.18 -3.41
C GLU A 419 -8.95 -18.96 -2.76
N VAL A 420 -9.16 -19.36 -1.50
CA VAL A 420 -8.19 -20.13 -0.71
C VAL A 420 -8.88 -21.24 0.07
N SER A 421 -8.07 -22.21 0.54
CA SER A 421 -8.54 -23.35 1.33
C SER A 421 -8.02 -23.30 2.76
N ARG A 422 -8.93 -23.39 3.73
CA ARG A 422 -8.58 -23.56 5.16
C ARG A 422 -7.76 -24.81 5.42
N ARG A 423 -7.88 -25.85 4.58
CA ARG A 423 -7.06 -27.08 4.68
C ARG A 423 -5.57 -26.81 4.44
N ASN A 424 -5.27 -25.73 3.71
CA ASN A 424 -3.92 -25.28 3.43
C ASN A 424 -3.48 -24.16 4.38
N ASP A 425 -4.13 -24.04 5.55
CA ASP A 425 -3.85 -22.96 6.50
C ASP A 425 -3.97 -21.58 5.84
N SER A 426 -4.95 -21.40 4.95
CA SER A 426 -5.14 -20.16 4.20
C SER A 426 -6.58 -19.65 4.34
N TYR A 427 -6.72 -18.34 4.44
CA TYR A 427 -7.95 -17.67 4.88
C TYR A 427 -8.23 -16.44 4.04
N ARG A 428 -9.52 -16.18 3.82
CA ARG A 428 -10.01 -14.94 3.21
C ARG A 428 -11.11 -14.39 4.11
N PHE A 429 -11.01 -13.12 4.44
CA PHE A 429 -12.00 -12.40 5.24
C PHE A 429 -12.42 -11.10 4.55
N PHE A 430 -13.61 -10.64 4.89
CA PHE A 430 -14.18 -9.39 4.43
C PHE A 430 -14.48 -8.53 5.66
N ALA A 431 -13.85 -7.36 5.75
CA ALA A 431 -14.15 -6.37 6.78
C ALA A 431 -15.55 -5.79 6.51
N PRO A 432 -16.51 -5.94 7.45
CA PRO A 432 -17.87 -5.49 7.27
C PRO A 432 -17.94 -3.98 7.01
N ASN A 433 -18.68 -3.57 5.99
CA ASN A 433 -18.75 -2.19 5.49
C ASN A 433 -17.40 -1.55 5.08
N GLY A 434 -16.31 -2.31 5.14
CA GLY A 434 -14.97 -1.84 4.84
C GLY A 434 -14.76 -1.58 3.35
N ASN A 435 -13.77 -0.76 3.02
CA ASN A 435 -13.43 -0.40 1.65
C ASN A 435 -11.94 -0.72 1.38
N HIS A 436 -11.28 -0.01 0.48
CA HIS A 436 -9.89 -0.29 0.12
C HIS A 436 -8.89 -0.10 1.28
N GLY A 437 -9.30 0.58 2.35
CA GLY A 437 -8.50 0.75 3.58
C GLY A 437 -8.66 -0.39 4.60
N SER A 438 -9.38 -1.45 4.29
CA SER A 438 -9.67 -2.54 5.24
C SER A 438 -8.42 -3.29 5.72
N SER A 439 -8.41 -3.58 7.02
CA SER A 439 -7.29 -4.15 7.75
C SER A 439 -7.68 -5.39 8.58
N ILE A 440 -6.70 -6.08 9.18
CA ILE A 440 -7.01 -7.20 10.11
C ILE A 440 -7.82 -6.69 11.30
N PHE A 441 -7.59 -5.45 11.74
CA PHE A 441 -8.26 -4.88 12.90
C PHE A 441 -9.71 -4.44 12.65
N ASP A 442 -10.14 -4.40 11.39
CA ASP A 442 -11.53 -4.11 11.01
C ASP A 442 -12.41 -5.38 10.93
N LEU A 443 -11.80 -6.56 11.06
CA LEU A 443 -12.51 -7.83 11.01
C LEU A 443 -13.38 -8.06 12.27
N PRO A 444 -14.46 -8.86 12.16
CA PRO A 444 -15.17 -9.38 13.32
C PRO A 444 -14.23 -10.11 14.27
N GLU A 445 -14.48 -10.04 15.57
CA GLU A 445 -13.57 -10.50 16.64
C GLU A 445 -13.04 -11.93 16.43
N ALA A 446 -13.91 -12.87 16.02
CA ALA A 446 -13.50 -14.26 15.78
C ALA A 446 -12.55 -14.40 14.57
N GLU A 447 -12.79 -13.64 13.50
CA GLU A 447 -11.96 -13.64 12.30
C GLU A 447 -10.64 -12.90 12.54
N GLN A 448 -10.70 -11.77 13.24
CA GLN A 448 -9.53 -11.02 13.70
C GLN A 448 -8.61 -11.90 14.56
N THR A 449 -9.17 -12.58 15.57
CA THR A 449 -8.41 -13.46 16.47
C THR A 449 -7.73 -14.55 15.66
N LEU A 450 -8.46 -15.24 14.79
CA LEU A 450 -7.91 -16.29 13.93
C LEU A 450 -6.82 -15.74 13.00
N ALA A 451 -7.02 -14.58 12.36
CA ALA A 451 -6.03 -13.94 11.49
C ALA A 451 -4.72 -13.65 12.24
N LEU A 452 -4.81 -13.07 13.43
CA LEU A 452 -3.68 -12.72 14.29
C LEU A 452 -2.95 -13.96 14.81
N GLU A 453 -3.67 -15.00 15.22
CA GLU A 453 -3.09 -16.29 15.63
C GLU A 453 -2.29 -16.96 14.51
N ARG A 454 -2.85 -16.95 13.29
CA ARG A 454 -2.21 -17.56 12.12
C ARG A 454 -0.98 -16.78 11.70
N LEU A 455 -1.07 -15.46 11.65
CA LEU A 455 0.08 -14.60 11.38
C LEU A 455 1.19 -14.81 12.41
N SER A 456 0.86 -14.85 13.70
CA SER A 456 1.83 -15.14 14.77
C SER A 456 2.53 -16.48 14.57
N THR A 457 1.76 -17.51 14.24
CA THR A 457 2.26 -18.87 14.00
C THR A 457 3.22 -18.90 12.81
N TRP A 458 2.89 -18.22 11.70
CA TRP A 458 3.75 -18.16 10.51
C TRP A 458 5.03 -17.37 10.77
N ALA A 459 4.94 -16.29 11.54
CA ALA A 459 6.06 -15.46 11.94
C ALA A 459 6.90 -16.08 13.07
N GLY A 460 6.43 -17.17 13.70
CA GLY A 460 7.14 -17.85 14.78
C GLY A 460 7.22 -17.02 16.07
N VAL A 461 6.22 -16.18 16.34
CA VAL A 461 6.13 -15.36 17.55
C VAL A 461 4.94 -15.76 18.43
N PRO A 462 4.98 -15.53 19.75
CA PRO A 462 3.84 -15.78 20.62
C PRO A 462 2.64 -14.91 20.23
N VAL A 463 1.42 -15.48 20.27
CA VAL A 463 0.17 -14.73 20.02
C VAL A 463 0.02 -13.55 21.00
N ASN A 464 0.48 -13.71 22.25
CA ASN A 464 0.44 -12.67 23.27
C ASN A 464 1.48 -11.55 23.08
N ALA A 465 2.42 -11.68 22.13
CA ALA A 465 3.32 -10.57 21.76
C ALA A 465 2.57 -9.47 20.98
N ILE A 466 1.34 -9.76 20.52
CA ILE A 466 0.44 -8.82 19.87
C ILE A 466 -0.24 -7.98 20.95
N ALA A 467 0.32 -6.82 21.27
CA ALA A 467 -0.31 -5.86 22.17
C ALA A 467 -1.63 -5.33 21.53
N PRO A 468 -2.79 -5.39 22.23
CA PRO A 468 -4.00 -4.74 21.75
C PRO A 468 -3.97 -3.22 22.03
N LYS A 469 -4.31 -2.44 20.99
CA LYS A 469 -4.86 -1.07 21.02
C LYS A 469 -4.13 0.01 21.87
N ALA A 470 -3.07 0.61 21.30
CA ALA A 470 -2.78 2.05 21.43
C ALA A 470 -1.57 2.46 20.55
N SER A 471 -1.71 2.43 19.22
CA SER A 471 -0.91 3.25 18.26
C SER A 471 -1.14 2.91 16.78
N ALA A 472 -1.91 1.85 16.44
CA ALA A 472 -2.29 1.62 15.04
C ALA A 472 -3.16 2.76 14.44
N ARG A 473 -3.69 3.67 15.27
CA ARG A 473 -4.18 4.99 14.82
C ARG A 473 -3.00 5.95 14.65
N THR A 474 -2.18 5.66 13.66
CA THR A 474 -1.10 6.43 13.01
C THR A 474 -0.20 5.49 12.20
N ALA A 475 -0.69 4.31 11.79
CA ALA A 475 -0.60 4.01 10.37
C ALA A 475 -1.38 5.14 9.70
N GLY A 476 -0.72 6.28 9.47
CA GLY A 476 -1.23 7.28 8.57
C GLY A 476 -1.71 6.51 7.37
N GLU A 477 -2.95 6.76 6.95
CA GLU A 477 -3.43 6.41 5.63
C GLU A 477 -2.19 6.28 4.76
N LEU A 478 -1.77 5.05 4.40
CA LEU A 478 -0.94 4.88 3.21
C LEU A 478 -1.64 5.81 2.25
N PRO A 479 -1.02 6.90 1.75
CA PRO A 479 -1.70 7.80 0.85
C PRO A 479 -2.23 6.87 -0.20
N VAL A 480 -3.53 6.66 -0.08
CA VAL A 480 -4.16 5.58 -0.78
C VAL A 480 -3.96 6.07 -2.18
N LEU A 481 -3.20 5.31 -2.96
CA LEU A 481 -2.87 5.59 -4.35
C LEU A 481 -4.16 5.42 -5.19
N THR A 482 -5.22 6.13 -4.79
CA THR A 482 -5.94 6.98 -5.70
C THR A 482 -4.90 7.74 -6.52
N LEU A 483 -5.07 7.64 -7.81
CA LEU A 483 -4.95 8.74 -8.75
C LEU A 483 -4.91 10.15 -8.09
N ALA A 484 -5.74 10.46 -7.10
CA ALA A 484 -5.86 11.78 -6.47
C ALA A 484 -4.86 12.16 -5.34
N ARG A 485 -4.11 11.25 -4.70
CA ARG A 485 -3.43 11.57 -3.41
C ARG A 485 -1.91 11.49 -3.33
N GLU A 486 -1.19 11.07 -4.36
CA GLU A 486 0.27 11.27 -4.43
C GLU A 486 0.62 12.33 -5.48
N ARG A 487 0.42 13.62 -5.15
CA ARG A 487 1.02 14.69 -5.95
C ARG A 487 2.52 14.78 -5.65
N PRO A 488 3.42 14.62 -6.64
CA PRO A 488 4.82 14.98 -6.46
C PRO A 488 4.92 16.51 -6.36
N GLY A 489 5.43 17.05 -5.23
CA GLY A 489 5.91 18.43 -5.19
C GLY A 489 5.27 19.42 -4.21
N GLN A 490 4.41 19.01 -3.29
CA GLN A 490 4.04 19.86 -2.14
C GLN A 490 4.42 19.19 -0.83
N GLY A 491 5.68 19.40 -0.43
CA GLY A 491 6.06 19.24 0.97
C GLY A 491 5.20 20.12 1.89
N PRO A 492 5.08 19.78 3.17
CA PRO A 492 4.25 20.53 4.10
C PRO A 492 4.76 21.97 4.18
N ARG A 493 3.93 22.92 3.74
CA ARG A 493 4.14 24.33 4.08
C ARG A 493 3.52 24.56 5.46
N ASN A 494 4.35 25.02 6.39
CA ASN A 494 4.04 25.35 7.80
C ASN A 494 2.74 26.14 8.01
#